data_AF-A0A535HTW4-F1
#
_entry.id   AF-A0A535HTW4-F1
#
_cell.length_a   1.000
_cell.length_b   1.000
_cell.length_c   1.000
_cell.angle_alpha   90.00
_cell.angle_beta   90.00
_cell.angle_gamma   90.00
#
_symmetry.space_group_name_H-M   'P 1'
#
loop_
_entity.id
_entity.type
_entity.pdbx_description
1 polymer ?
#
loop_
_entity_poly.entity_id
_entity_poly.type
_entity_poly.pdbx_seq_one_letter_code
_entity_poly.pdbx_strand_id
1 'polypeptide(L)'
;MTRRDLRCPNGCPEGHFEALNAPLIVDGSGRYLEHDGSAATYVCVRCRSVVIDVAAAAREMLMDNRSASSVLECPGCGARLLLPEDDPQAPQVECPTCGERFAVEEGMRFLHGGGPETEVE
;
A
#
# COMPACT_ATOMS: atom_id res chain seq x y z
N MET A 1 -8.11 -2.92 -21.60
CA MET A 1 -6.85 -2.26 -21.19
C MET A 1 -7.15 -1.30 -20.06
N THR A 2 -6.47 -1.42 -18.92
CA THR A 2 -6.61 -0.47 -17.81
C THR A 2 -6.00 0.86 -18.24
N ARG A 3 -6.74 1.96 -18.08
CA ARG A 3 -6.27 3.31 -18.41
C ARG A 3 -5.14 3.70 -17.44
N ARG A 4 -3.99 4.14 -17.98
CA ARG A 4 -2.87 4.71 -17.19
C ARG A 4 -3.11 6.20 -16.95
N ASP A 5 -2.67 6.70 -15.80
CA ASP A 5 -2.64 8.15 -15.50
C ASP A 5 -1.21 8.59 -15.19
N LEU A 6 -0.43 8.76 -16.25
CA LEU A 6 0.98 9.08 -16.19
C LEU A 6 1.19 10.57 -15.84
N ARG A 7 1.89 10.85 -14.73
CA ARG A 7 2.22 12.20 -14.25
C ARG A 7 3.70 12.37 -14.00
N CYS A 8 4.25 13.44 -14.57
CA CYS A 8 5.61 13.89 -14.28
C CYS A 8 5.64 14.51 -12.87
N PRO A 9 6.44 13.99 -11.92
CA PRO A 9 6.51 14.54 -10.57
C PRO A 9 7.00 15.99 -10.52
N ASN A 10 7.80 16.40 -11.51
CA ASN A 10 8.28 17.78 -11.65
C ASN A 10 7.28 18.74 -12.33
N GLY A 11 6.04 18.30 -12.60
CA GLY A 11 4.99 19.18 -13.14
C GLY A 11 5.17 19.63 -14.60
N CYS A 12 5.94 18.89 -15.41
CA CYS A 12 6.08 19.19 -16.84
C CYS A 12 4.72 19.05 -17.58
N PRO A 13 4.30 20.03 -18.39
CA PRO A 13 2.93 20.10 -18.93
C PRO A 13 2.71 19.22 -20.18
N GLU A 14 3.79 18.72 -20.79
CA GLU A 14 3.78 18.22 -22.17
C GLU A 14 3.16 16.83 -22.35
N GLY A 15 2.95 16.06 -21.27
CA GLY A 15 2.31 14.73 -21.35
C GLY A 15 3.05 13.70 -22.24
N HIS A 16 4.27 14.03 -22.69
CA HIS A 16 5.10 13.19 -23.54
C HIS A 16 6.10 12.40 -22.70
N PHE A 17 6.09 11.07 -22.88
CA PHE A 17 6.88 10.14 -22.10
C PHE A 17 7.54 9.09 -23.00
N GLU A 18 8.77 8.72 -22.67
CA GLU A 18 9.47 7.59 -23.28
C GLU A 18 9.22 6.32 -22.44
N ALA A 19 8.93 5.22 -23.11
CA ALA A 19 8.84 3.90 -22.48
C ALA A 19 10.21 3.20 -22.54
N LEU A 20 10.79 2.94 -21.38
CA LEU A 20 12.05 2.20 -21.22
C LEU A 20 11.74 0.76 -20.79
N ASN A 21 12.57 -0.17 -21.26
CA ASN A 21 12.48 -1.60 -20.90
C ASN A 21 11.13 -2.27 -21.22
N ALA A 22 10.34 -1.70 -22.13
CA ALA A 22 9.11 -2.33 -22.61
C ALA A 22 9.46 -3.59 -23.43
N PRO A 23 8.98 -4.79 -23.07
CA PRO A 23 9.19 -5.99 -23.88
C PRO A 23 8.66 -5.77 -25.30
N LEU A 24 9.49 -6.11 -26.30
CA LEU A 24 9.12 -6.01 -27.70
C LEU A 24 8.60 -7.36 -28.20
N ILE A 25 7.53 -7.33 -28.97
CA ILE A 25 6.97 -8.47 -29.68
C ILE A 25 7.30 -8.30 -31.16
N VAL A 26 7.97 -9.30 -31.72
CA VAL A 26 8.42 -9.31 -33.11
C VAL A 26 7.88 -10.54 -33.84
N ASP A 27 7.77 -10.47 -35.17
CA ASP A 27 7.44 -11.64 -35.98
C ASP A 27 8.65 -12.57 -36.19
N GLY A 28 8.45 -13.67 -36.92
CA GLY A 28 9.50 -14.64 -37.23
C GLY A 28 10.65 -14.09 -38.09
N SER A 29 10.50 -12.90 -38.69
CA SER A 29 11.57 -12.18 -39.40
C SER A 29 12.29 -11.16 -38.54
N GLY A 30 11.88 -10.99 -37.27
CA GLY A 30 12.42 -9.98 -36.35
C GLY A 30 11.83 -8.59 -36.55
N ARG A 31 10.75 -8.43 -37.35
CA ARG A 31 10.07 -7.14 -37.52
C ARG A 31 9.23 -6.83 -36.29
N TYR A 32 9.34 -5.58 -35.82
CA TYR A 32 8.49 -5.06 -34.74
C TYR A 32 7.01 -5.19 -35.08
N LEU A 33 6.26 -5.80 -34.16
CA LEU A 33 4.80 -5.85 -34.19
C LEU A 33 4.22 -4.90 -33.16
N GLU A 34 4.60 -5.07 -31.90
CA GLU A 34 4.10 -4.27 -30.78
C GLU A 34 5.06 -4.32 -29.58
N HIS A 35 4.72 -3.59 -28.51
CA HIS A 35 5.43 -3.66 -27.24
C HIS A 35 4.44 -3.78 -26.08
N ASP A 36 4.85 -4.48 -25.03
CA ASP A 36 4.09 -4.52 -23.79
C ASP A 36 4.46 -3.32 -22.90
N GLY A 37 3.62 -2.29 -22.95
CA GLY A 37 3.76 -1.10 -22.10
C GLY A 37 3.45 -1.34 -20.61
N SER A 38 3.02 -2.53 -20.20
CA SER A 38 2.70 -2.85 -18.79
C SER A 38 3.92 -3.08 -17.91
N ALA A 39 5.01 -3.57 -18.50
CA ALA A 39 6.29 -3.73 -17.81
C ALA A 39 7.26 -2.55 -18.03
N ALA A 40 6.83 -1.50 -18.74
CA ALA A 40 7.68 -0.38 -19.09
C ALA A 40 7.89 0.59 -17.92
N THR A 41 9.11 1.11 -17.79
CA THR A 41 9.39 2.31 -16.99
C THR A 41 9.19 3.55 -17.87
N TYR A 42 8.31 4.46 -17.48
CA TYR A 42 8.08 5.70 -18.23
C TYR A 42 8.96 6.84 -17.70
N VAL A 43 9.58 7.60 -18.60
CA VAL A 43 10.38 8.78 -18.24
C VAL A 43 9.90 10.02 -18.97
N CYS A 44 9.96 11.18 -18.31
CA CYS A 44 9.61 12.45 -18.92
C CYS A 44 10.67 12.84 -19.95
N VAL A 45 10.27 13.09 -21.20
CA VAL A 45 11.20 13.49 -22.26
C VAL A 45 11.91 14.81 -21.95
N ARG A 46 11.26 15.70 -21.19
CA ARG A 46 11.75 17.04 -20.86
C ARG A 46 12.75 17.04 -19.69
N CYS A 47 12.36 16.48 -18.55
CA CYS A 47 13.18 16.54 -17.33
C CYS A 47 13.84 15.21 -16.95
N ARG A 48 13.62 14.15 -17.73
CA ARG A 48 14.16 12.80 -17.52
C ARG A 48 13.77 12.11 -16.20
N SER A 49 12.88 12.70 -15.40
CA SER A 49 12.37 12.05 -14.20
C SER A 49 11.53 10.83 -14.54
N VAL A 50 11.59 9.80 -13.68
CA VAL A 50 10.66 8.68 -13.70
C VAL A 50 9.23 9.21 -13.51
N VAL A 51 8.32 8.76 -14.35
CA VAL A 51 6.93 9.19 -14.40
C VAL A 51 6.11 8.26 -13.52
N ILE A 52 5.16 8.82 -12.77
CA ILE A 52 4.30 8.08 -11.85
C ILE A 52 2.99 7.74 -12.55
N ASP A 53 2.60 6.47 -12.59
CA ASP A 53 1.23 6.08 -12.93
C ASP A 53 0.36 6.21 -11.67
N VAL A 54 -0.33 7.34 -11.54
CA VAL A 54 -1.14 7.66 -10.35
C VAL A 54 -2.28 6.66 -10.16
N ALA A 55 -2.83 6.13 -11.26
CA ALA A 55 -3.86 5.10 -11.20
C ALA A 55 -3.30 3.73 -10.76
N ALA A 56 -2.03 3.44 -11.04
CA ALA A 56 -1.35 2.26 -10.48
C ALA A 56 -1.05 2.45 -9.00
N ALA A 57 -0.47 3.60 -8.61
CA ALA A 57 -0.17 3.92 -7.21
C ALA A 57 -1.44 3.87 -6.34
N ALA A 58 -2.57 4.43 -6.79
CA ALA A 58 -3.82 4.37 -6.05
C ALA A 58 -4.33 2.93 -5.86
N ARG A 59 -4.13 2.05 -6.84
CA ARG A 59 -4.48 0.62 -6.71
C ARG A 59 -3.58 -0.10 -5.72
N GLU A 60 -2.28 0.18 -5.74
CA GLU A 60 -1.31 -0.39 -4.81
C GLU A 60 -1.60 0.04 -3.37
N MET A 61 -1.82 1.34 -3.13
CA MET A 61 -2.22 1.87 -1.82
C MET A 61 -3.51 1.22 -1.28
N LEU A 62 -4.47 0.91 -2.16
CA LEU A 62 -5.70 0.20 -1.76
C LEU A 62 -5.43 -1.27 -1.40
N MET A 63 -4.44 -1.91 -2.01
CA MET A 63 -4.05 -3.28 -1.66
C MET A 63 -3.25 -3.31 -0.36
N ASP A 64 -2.31 -2.38 -0.16
CA ASP A 64 -1.57 -2.23 1.11
C ASP A 64 -2.50 -1.97 2.29
N ASN A 65 -3.54 -1.14 2.10
CA ASN A 65 -4.55 -0.90 3.13
C ASN A 65 -5.42 -2.15 3.41
N ARG A 66 -5.50 -3.11 2.47
CA ARG A 66 -6.20 -4.39 2.67
C ARG A 66 -5.34 -5.43 3.37
N SER A 67 -4.01 -5.36 3.28
CA SER A 67 -3.09 -6.08 4.16
C SER A 67 -3.02 -5.41 5.54
N ALA A 68 -4.21 -5.17 6.11
CA ALA A 68 -4.46 -4.27 7.22
C ALA A 68 -3.43 -4.40 8.34
N SER A 69 -2.84 -3.26 8.70
CA SER A 69 -2.27 -3.06 10.02
C SER A 69 -3.34 -3.43 11.05
N SER A 70 -3.14 -4.51 11.79
CA SER A 70 -4.05 -4.89 12.87
C SER A 70 -4.09 -3.74 13.89
N VAL A 71 -5.27 -3.15 14.08
CA VAL A 71 -5.47 -2.08 15.07
C VAL A 71 -5.70 -2.75 16.42
N LEU A 72 -4.95 -2.35 17.45
CA LEU A 72 -5.18 -2.78 18.83
C LEU A 72 -5.97 -1.73 19.58
N GLU A 73 -6.78 -2.17 20.53
CA GLU A 73 -7.36 -1.29 21.54
C GLU A 73 -6.69 -1.58 22.89
N CYS A 74 -6.19 -0.53 23.55
CA CYS A 74 -5.58 -0.68 24.87
C CYS A 74 -6.66 -1.01 25.92
N PRO A 75 -6.54 -2.11 26.68
CA PRO A 75 -7.53 -2.49 27.68
C PRO A 75 -7.60 -1.50 28.87
N GLY A 76 -6.52 -0.76 29.13
CA GLY A 76 -6.46 0.18 30.25
C GLY A 76 -7.09 1.55 29.98
N CYS A 77 -7.04 2.06 28.74
CA CYS A 77 -7.52 3.41 28.41
C CYS A 77 -8.35 3.53 27.13
N GLY A 78 -8.54 2.44 26.38
CA GLY A 78 -9.30 2.43 25.12
C GLY A 78 -8.59 3.13 23.95
N ALA A 79 -7.33 3.54 24.10
CA ALA A 79 -6.57 4.12 22.99
C ALA A 79 -6.40 3.10 21.85
N ARG A 80 -6.51 3.56 20.61
CA ARG A 80 -6.27 2.74 19.40
C ARG A 80 -4.82 2.85 18.96
N LEU A 81 -4.18 1.70 18.77
CA LEU A 81 -2.77 1.58 18.39
C LEU A 81 -2.65 0.81 17.08
N LEU A 82 -1.61 1.13 16.31
CA LEU A 82 -1.18 0.31 15.18
C LEU A 82 -0.12 -0.66 15.68
N LEU A 83 -0.15 -1.92 15.22
CA LEU A 83 0.96 -2.84 15.46
C LEU A 83 2.25 -2.23 14.90
N PRO A 84 3.38 -2.30 15.65
CA PRO A 84 4.68 -1.97 15.10
C PRO A 84 4.95 -2.83 13.87
N GLU A 85 5.33 -2.20 12.75
CA GLU A 85 5.65 -2.90 11.49
C GLU A 85 6.91 -3.77 11.64
N ASP A 86 7.81 -3.40 12.55
CA ASP A 86 9.12 -4.04 12.74
C ASP A 86 9.08 -5.38 13.50
N ASP A 87 8.01 -5.68 14.25
CA ASP A 87 7.84 -6.97 14.93
C ASP A 87 6.35 -7.34 15.12
N PRO A 88 5.70 -7.91 14.08
CA PRO A 88 4.30 -8.34 14.14
C PRO A 88 4.08 -9.53 15.09
N GLN A 89 5.13 -10.06 15.72
CA GLN A 89 5.08 -11.17 16.68
C GLN A 89 5.51 -10.75 18.09
N ALA A 90 5.69 -9.45 18.34
CA ALA A 90 5.97 -8.95 19.68
C ALA A 90 4.88 -9.44 20.66
N PRO A 91 5.23 -10.24 21.68
CA PRO A 91 4.23 -10.87 22.54
C PRO A 91 3.51 -9.87 23.46
N GLN A 92 4.05 -8.67 23.62
CA GLN A 92 3.50 -7.59 24.44
C GLN A 92 3.77 -6.23 23.81
N VAL A 93 2.85 -5.30 24.01
CA VAL A 93 2.96 -3.90 23.61
C VAL A 93 2.73 -2.99 24.82
N GLU A 94 3.38 -1.83 24.84
CA GLU A 94 3.15 -0.79 25.84
C GLU A 94 2.31 0.33 25.25
N CYS A 95 1.25 0.73 25.94
CA CYS A 95 0.40 1.82 25.50
C CYS A 95 1.12 3.17 25.70
N PRO A 96 1.34 3.99 24.65
CA PRO A 96 1.97 5.28 24.80
C PRO A 96 1.07 6.32 25.49
N THR A 97 -0.23 6.04 25.64
CA THR A 97 -1.19 6.96 26.28
C THR A 97 -1.24 6.77 27.80
N CYS A 98 -1.26 5.53 28.29
CA CYS A 98 -1.41 5.24 29.72
C CYS A 98 -0.26 4.42 30.33
N GLY A 99 0.68 3.93 29.52
CA GLY A 99 1.79 3.08 29.97
C GLY A 99 1.43 1.62 30.23
N GLU A 100 0.17 1.22 29.98
CA GLU A 100 -0.28 -0.16 30.19
C GLU A 100 0.45 -1.14 29.27
N ARG A 101 0.91 -2.28 29.81
CA ARG A 101 1.61 -3.32 29.06
C ARG A 101 0.71 -4.53 28.90
N PHE A 102 0.32 -4.84 27.67
CA PHE A 102 -0.68 -5.88 27.39
C PHE A 102 -0.28 -6.76 26.21
N ALA A 103 -0.86 -7.96 26.11
CA ALA A 103 -0.59 -8.88 25.01
C ALA A 103 -1.28 -8.41 23.71
N VAL A 104 -0.66 -8.65 22.56
CA VAL A 104 -1.25 -8.29 21.27
C VAL A 104 -2.63 -8.94 21.06
N GLU A 105 -2.78 -10.21 21.40
CA GLU A 105 -4.07 -10.94 21.35
C GLU A 105 -5.17 -10.28 22.21
N GLU A 106 -4.78 -9.70 23.35
CA GLU A 106 -5.71 -9.03 24.27
C GLU A 106 -6.23 -7.71 23.66
N GLY A 107 -5.37 -6.97 22.96
CA GLY A 107 -5.77 -5.77 22.23
C GLY A 107 -6.53 -6.02 20.92
N MET A 108 -6.37 -7.22 20.32
CA MET A 108 -7.10 -7.63 19.11
C MET A 108 -8.53 -8.11 19.38
N ARG A 109 -8.82 -8.55 20.61
CA ARG A 109 -10.06 -9.25 20.99
C ARG A 109 -11.34 -8.47 20.70
N PHE A 110 -11.27 -7.14 20.65
CA PHE A 110 -12.43 -6.28 20.40
C PHE A 110 -12.77 -6.08 18.91
N LEU A 111 -11.94 -6.55 17.98
CA LEU A 111 -12.24 -6.46 16.54
C LEU A 111 -13.24 -7.54 16.05
N HIS A 112 -13.45 -8.60 16.82
CA HIS A 112 -14.43 -9.64 16.53
C HIS A 112 -15.68 -9.53 17.42
N GLY A 113 -16.35 -8.37 17.44
CA GLY A 113 -17.77 -8.24 17.76
C GLY A 113 -18.31 -8.97 19.00
N GLY A 114 -17.50 -9.18 20.04
CA GLY A 114 -17.91 -9.81 21.30
C GLY A 114 -17.94 -8.77 22.39
N GLY A 115 -19.07 -8.07 22.52
CA GLY A 115 -19.32 -7.24 23.71
C GLY A 115 -19.34 -8.12 24.97
N PRO A 116 -18.93 -7.60 26.14
CA PRO A 116 -19.03 -8.35 27.38
C PRO A 116 -20.51 -8.65 27.66
N GLU A 117 -20.84 -9.93 27.73
CA GLU A 117 -22.10 -10.41 28.29
C GLU A 117 -22.15 -9.92 29.74
N THR A 118 -22.97 -8.91 30.00
CA THR A 118 -23.32 -8.50 31.36
C THR A 118 -24.13 -9.64 31.98
N GLU A 119 -23.49 -10.46 32.82
CA GLU A 119 -24.18 -11.24 33.83
C GLU A 119 -24.81 -10.24 34.82
N VAL A 120 -26.13 -10.06 34.68
CA VAL A 120 -26.97 -9.38 35.66
C VAL A 120 -27.50 -10.45 36.60
N GLU A 121 -27.05 -10.39 37.85
CA GLU A 121 -27.58 -11.13 39.00
C GLU A 121 -29.07 -10.82 39.26
#